data_AF-A0A7S1CWQ2-F1
#
_entry.id   AF-A0A7S1CWQ2-F1
#
_cell.length_a   1.000
_cell.length_b   1.000
_cell.length_c   1.000
_cell.angle_alpha   90.00
_cell.angle_beta   90.00
_cell.angle_gamma   90.00
#
_symmetry.space_group_name_H-M   'P 1'
#
loop_
_entity.id
_entity.type
_entity.pdbx_description
1 polymer ?
#
loop_
_entity_poly.entity_id
_entity_poly.type
_entity_poly.pdbx_seq_one_letter_code
_entity_poly.pdbx_strand_id
1 'polypeptide(L)'
;FEIEKGMYQGPWKVEVSNDRSKKKDPLAPKKPMSAYLSFSNRRRASIKRQYPNASNAQISKMLSGMWKSAPEEVRQEYRDAEHNLREMYKVAIKEWKSRVKEEEEGDRREREQIALKRILKSRTESLGLEGDDD
;
A
#
# COMPACT_ATOMS: atom_id res chain seq x y z
N PHE A 1 35.24 -10.01 -25.17
CA PHE A 1 33.95 -9.37 -25.47
C PHE A 1 32.99 -10.31 -26.20
N GLU A 2 33.40 -11.01 -27.26
CA GLU A 2 32.53 -11.96 -28.00
C GLU A 2 32.25 -13.27 -27.25
N ILE A 3 33.22 -13.78 -26.48
CA ILE A 3 33.03 -14.96 -25.61
C ILE A 3 31.98 -14.68 -24.51
N GLU A 4 31.98 -13.46 -23.97
CA GLU A 4 31.09 -13.03 -22.90
C GLU A 4 29.62 -12.90 -23.36
N LYS A 5 29.42 -12.48 -24.62
CA LYS A 5 28.09 -12.40 -25.24
C LYS A 5 27.55 -13.79 -25.65
N GLY A 6 28.43 -14.76 -25.91
CA GLY A 6 28.08 -16.15 -26.22
C GLY A 6 27.66 -16.99 -25.01
N MET A 7 28.07 -16.59 -23.79
CA MET A 7 27.64 -17.23 -22.53
C MET A 7 26.26 -16.76 -22.05
N TYR A 8 25.64 -15.78 -22.71
CA TYR A 8 24.30 -15.28 -22.37
C TYR A 8 23.21 -16.21 -22.93
N GLN A 9 22.84 -17.22 -22.16
CA GLN A 9 21.68 -18.09 -22.43
C GLN A 9 20.36 -17.41 -22.02
N GLY A 10 20.00 -16.35 -22.74
CA GLY A 10 18.70 -15.71 -22.62
C GLY A 10 18.50 -14.88 -21.35
N PRO A 11 17.35 -14.17 -21.24
CA PRO A 11 17.06 -13.34 -20.08
C PRO A 11 17.11 -14.23 -18.85
N TRP A 12 17.96 -13.88 -17.89
CA TRP A 12 17.91 -14.43 -16.53
C TRP A 12 16.43 -14.48 -16.15
N LYS A 13 15.84 -15.68 -16.12
CA LYS A 13 14.49 -15.89 -15.59
C LYS A 13 14.63 -15.67 -14.10
N VAL A 14 14.75 -14.41 -13.71
CA VAL A 14 14.46 -13.98 -12.36
C VAL A 14 12.98 -14.30 -12.24
N GLU A 15 12.67 -15.42 -11.59
CA GLU A 15 11.34 -15.69 -11.12
C GLU A 15 10.96 -14.47 -10.28
N VAL A 16 10.16 -13.58 -10.85
CA VAL A 16 9.65 -12.43 -10.12
C VAL A 16 8.68 -13.04 -9.12
N SER A 17 9.22 -13.41 -7.96
CA SER A 17 8.40 -13.82 -6.83
C SER A 17 7.37 -12.70 -6.65
N ASN A 18 6.10 -13.07 -6.75
CA ASN A 18 4.98 -12.13 -6.69
C ASN A 18 4.76 -11.64 -5.25
N ASP A 19 5.83 -11.38 -4.50
CA ASP A 19 5.82 -10.85 -3.14
C ASP A 19 5.32 -9.39 -3.10
N ARG A 20 5.20 -8.74 -4.27
CA ARG A 20 4.43 -7.49 -4.43
C ARG A 20 2.95 -7.67 -4.11
N SER A 21 2.47 -8.91 -4.01
CA SER A 21 1.10 -9.27 -3.62
C SER A 21 0.97 -9.58 -2.12
N LYS A 22 1.92 -9.22 -1.26
CA LYS A 22 1.62 -9.10 0.17
C LYS A 22 0.39 -8.19 0.30
N LYS A 23 -0.72 -8.77 0.73
CA LYS A 23 -2.01 -8.08 0.86
C LYS A 23 -1.77 -6.89 1.76
N LYS A 24 -1.70 -5.70 1.16
CA LYS A 24 -1.66 -4.46 1.94
C LYS A 24 -2.92 -4.46 2.78
N ASP A 25 -2.76 -4.10 4.05
CA ASP A 25 -3.86 -4.01 4.99
C ASP A 25 -5.02 -3.22 4.33
N PRO A 26 -6.24 -3.79 4.26
CA PRO A 26 -7.37 -3.13 3.62
C PRO A 26 -7.74 -1.79 4.29
N LEU A 27 -7.37 -1.60 5.55
CA LEU A 27 -7.58 -0.38 6.34
C LEU A 27 -6.44 0.63 6.22
N ALA A 28 -5.31 0.27 5.58
CA ALA A 28 -4.22 1.21 5.36
C ALA A 28 -4.65 2.31 4.38
N PRO A 29 -4.41 3.60 4.72
CA PRO A 29 -4.61 4.70 3.79
C PRO A 29 -3.92 4.42 2.46
N LYS A 30 -4.61 4.71 1.34
CA LYS A 30 -4.08 4.52 -0.01
C LYS A 30 -3.33 5.78 -0.46
N LYS A 31 -2.19 5.59 -1.13
CA LYS A 31 -1.43 6.70 -1.72
C LYS A 31 -2.30 7.47 -2.71
N PRO A 32 -2.31 8.82 -2.66
CA PRO A 32 -3.07 9.61 -3.59
C PRO A 32 -2.47 9.50 -5.00
N MET A 33 -3.33 9.72 -6.00
CA MET A 33 -2.92 9.75 -7.40
C MET A 33 -2.15 11.04 -7.69
N SER A 34 -1.20 10.99 -8.63
CA SER A 34 -0.50 12.19 -9.08
C SER A 34 -1.39 13.06 -9.97
N ALA A 35 -1.00 14.33 -10.16
CA ALA A 35 -1.73 15.30 -10.97
C ALA A 35 -2.04 14.76 -12.37
N TYR A 36 -1.02 14.22 -13.06
CA TYR A 36 -1.20 13.59 -14.37
C TYR A 36 -2.12 12.38 -14.31
N LEU A 37 -2.00 11.53 -13.28
CA LEU A 37 -2.80 10.31 -13.20
C LEU A 37 -4.28 10.63 -12.97
N SER A 38 -4.58 11.62 -12.12
CA SER A 38 -5.94 12.15 -11.92
C SER A 38 -6.52 12.74 -13.20
N PHE A 39 -5.76 13.58 -13.91
CA PHE A 39 -6.14 14.10 -15.23
C PHE A 39 -6.41 12.97 -16.23
N SER A 40 -5.50 11.99 -16.30
CA SER A 40 -5.58 10.88 -17.25
C SER A 40 -6.82 10.03 -16.97
N ASN A 41 -7.13 9.72 -15.71
CA ASN A 41 -8.29 8.91 -15.35
C ASN A 41 -9.61 9.59 -15.71
N ARG A 42 -9.73 10.90 -15.47
CA ARG A 42 -10.93 11.67 -15.81
C ARG A 42 -11.20 11.68 -17.32
N ARG A 43 -10.15 11.73 -18.15
CA ARG A 43 -10.28 11.82 -19.61
C ARG A 43 -10.24 10.47 -20.33
N ARG A 44 -9.65 9.43 -19.73
CA ARG A 44 -9.47 8.11 -20.34
C ARG A 44 -10.78 7.49 -20.79
N ALA A 45 -11.84 7.59 -19.99
CA ALA A 45 -13.16 7.06 -20.33
C ALA A 45 -13.74 7.73 -21.59
N SER A 46 -13.56 9.05 -21.71
CA SER A 46 -14.00 9.81 -22.89
C SER A 46 -13.22 9.40 -24.14
N ILE A 47 -11.89 9.32 -24.05
CA ILE A 47 -11.04 8.93 -25.19
C ILE A 47 -11.31 7.49 -25.61
N LYS A 48 -11.52 6.57 -24.66
CA LYS A 48 -11.85 5.18 -24.98
C LYS A 48 -13.20 5.04 -25.67
N ARG A 49 -14.17 5.90 -25.35
CA ARG A 49 -15.46 5.95 -26.06
C ARG A 49 -15.32 6.50 -27.47
N GLN A 50 -14.45 7.49 -27.69
CA GLN A 50 -14.17 8.06 -29.01
C GLN A 50 -13.35 7.12 -29.89
N TYR A 51 -12.42 6.38 -29.29
CA TYR A 51 -11.54 5.44 -29.97
C TYR A 51 -11.66 4.03 -29.36
N PRO A 52 -12.80 3.33 -29.57
CA PRO A 52 -13.05 2.03 -28.96
C PRO A 52 -12.05 0.96 -29.41
N ASN A 53 -11.52 1.10 -30.63
CA ASN A 53 -10.53 0.18 -31.20
C ASN A 53 -9.07 0.54 -30.84
N ALA A 54 -8.84 1.67 -30.17
CA ALA A 54 -7.49 2.07 -29.80
C ALA A 54 -6.98 1.23 -28.62
N SER A 55 -5.73 0.79 -28.74
CA SER A 55 -5.01 0.14 -27.65
C SER A 55 -4.83 1.08 -26.46
N ASN A 56 -4.79 0.53 -25.25
CA ASN A 56 -4.48 1.27 -24.03
C ASN A 56 -3.16 2.05 -24.13
N ALA A 57 -2.18 1.55 -24.91
CA ALA A 57 -0.93 2.25 -25.17
C ALA A 57 -1.14 3.52 -26.00
N GLN A 58 -1.97 3.45 -27.05
CA GLN A 58 -2.31 4.59 -27.92
C GLN A 58 -3.07 5.65 -27.12
N ILE A 59 -4.06 5.25 -26.32
CA ILE A 59 -4.80 6.14 -25.43
C ILE A 59 -3.86 6.84 -24.44
N SER A 60 -2.90 6.11 -23.87
CA SER A 60 -1.91 6.71 -22.95
C SER A 60 -0.99 7.71 -23.65
N LYS A 61 -0.61 7.45 -24.90
CA LYS A 61 0.16 8.38 -25.72
C LYS A 61 -0.62 9.67 -26.01
N MET A 62 -1.90 9.55 -26.34
CA MET A 62 -2.79 10.72 -26.54
C MET A 62 -2.94 11.54 -25.26
N LEU A 63 -3.19 10.89 -24.12
CA LEU A 63 -3.34 11.56 -22.82
C LEU A 63 -2.06 12.28 -22.38
N SER A 64 -0.89 11.68 -22.59
CA SER A 64 0.37 12.33 -22.26
C SER A 64 0.66 13.55 -23.16
N GLY A 65 0.29 13.49 -24.44
CA GLY A 65 0.31 14.65 -25.33
C GLY A 65 -0.62 15.76 -24.87
N MET A 66 -1.89 15.43 -24.58
CA MET A 66 -2.87 16.39 -24.07
C MET A 66 -2.44 17.06 -22.77
N TRP A 67 -1.79 16.32 -21.86
CA TRP A 67 -1.27 16.90 -20.62
C TRP A 67 -0.14 17.88 -20.88
N LYS A 68 0.81 17.55 -21.77
CA LYS A 68 1.93 18.44 -22.11
C LYS A 68 1.47 19.72 -22.81
N SER A 69 0.42 19.63 -23.63
CA SER A 69 -0.18 20.77 -24.32
C SER A 69 -1.25 21.50 -23.49
N ALA A 70 -1.56 21.03 -22.27
CA ALA A 70 -2.54 21.69 -21.42
C ALA A 70 -2.00 23.03 -20.90
N PRO A 71 -2.87 24.05 -20.76
CA PRO A 71 -2.52 25.33 -20.14
C PRO A 71 -1.90 25.13 -18.76
N GLU A 72 -0.98 26.02 -18.37
CA GLU A 72 -0.30 25.91 -17.06
C GLU A 72 -1.31 26.02 -15.92
N GLU A 73 -2.35 26.85 -16.08
CA GLU A 73 -3.41 27.05 -15.09
C GLU A 73 -4.11 25.73 -14.78
N VAL A 74 -4.45 24.98 -15.83
CA VAL A 74 -5.08 23.66 -15.69
C VAL A 74 -4.09 22.69 -15.03
N ARG A 75 -2.83 22.69 -15.45
CA ARG A 75 -1.82 21.80 -14.86
C ARG A 75 -1.58 22.12 -13.38
N GLN A 76 -1.61 23.40 -13.02
CA GLN A 76 -1.41 23.88 -11.67
C GLN A 76 -2.58 23.48 -10.75
N GLU A 77 -3.83 23.61 -11.21
CA GLU A 77 -5.00 23.14 -10.47
C GLU A 77 -4.88 21.66 -10.06
N TYR A 78 -4.46 20.79 -10.99
CA TYR A 78 -4.24 19.37 -10.68
C TYR A 78 -3.03 19.14 -9.77
N ARG A 79 -1.99 19.97 -9.83
CA ARG A 79 -0.83 19.90 -8.92
C ARG A 79 -1.20 20.33 -7.51
N ASP A 80 -1.98 21.39 -7.36
CA ASP A 80 -2.46 21.88 -6.07
C ASP A 80 -3.42 20.85 -5.43
N ALA A 81 -4.31 20.26 -6.23
CA ALA A 81 -5.15 19.15 -5.78
C ALA A 81 -4.33 17.93 -5.35
N GLU A 82 -3.29 17.55 -6.11
CA GLU A 82 -2.35 16.49 -5.72
C GLU A 82 -1.64 16.81 -4.40
N HIS A 83 -1.17 18.05 -4.24
CA HIS A 83 -0.49 18.50 -3.03
C HIS A 83 -1.40 18.36 -1.81
N ASN A 84 -2.63 18.87 -1.88
CA ASN A 84 -3.60 18.75 -0.80
C ASN A 84 -3.88 17.28 -0.44
N LEU A 85 -4.13 16.42 -1.43
CA LEU A 85 -4.35 14.99 -1.22
C LEU A 85 -3.13 14.30 -0.58
N ARG A 86 -1.91 14.73 -0.93
CA ARG A 86 -0.67 14.23 -0.31
C ARG A 86 -0.56 14.65 1.15
N GLU A 87 -0.92 15.88 1.50
CA GLU A 87 -0.91 16.34 2.89
C GLU A 87 -1.93 15.57 3.73
N MET A 88 -3.16 15.41 3.24
CA MET A 88 -4.18 14.59 3.92
C MET A 88 -3.71 13.14 4.10
N TYR A 89 -3.08 12.55 3.08
CA TYR A 89 -2.53 11.20 3.17
C TYR A 89 -1.40 11.10 4.19
N LYS A 90 -0.52 12.10 4.30
CA LYS A 90 0.56 12.13 5.30
C LYS A 90 0.02 12.10 6.73
N VAL A 91 -1.06 12.83 6.99
CA VAL A 91 -1.73 12.81 8.30
C VAL A 91 -2.36 11.44 8.53
N ALA A 92 -3.19 10.96 7.60
CA ALA A 92 -3.89 9.68 7.73
C ALA A 92 -2.94 8.50 7.93
N ILE A 93 -1.82 8.45 7.19
CA ILE A 93 -0.85 7.35 7.33
C ILE A 93 -0.09 7.42 8.65
N LYS A 94 0.15 8.62 9.20
CA LYS A 94 0.77 8.80 10.51
C LYS A 94 -0.14 8.27 11.62
N GLU A 95 -1.41 8.63 11.57
CA GLU A 95 -2.42 8.15 12.52
C GLU A 95 -2.61 6.63 12.42
N TRP A 96 -2.75 6.09 11.20
CA TRP A 96 -2.85 4.64 10.99
C TRP A 96 -1.63 3.90 11.56
N LYS A 97 -0.41 4.41 11.34
CA LYS A 97 0.80 3.81 11.90
C LYS A 97 0.84 3.87 13.43
N SER A 98 0.38 4.96 14.05
CA SER A 98 0.29 5.06 15.51
C SER A 98 -0.66 4.01 16.08
N ARG A 99 -1.85 3.90 15.48
CA ARG A 99 -2.87 2.92 15.90
C ARG A 99 -2.39 1.49 15.77
N VAL A 100 -1.79 1.13 14.62
CA VAL A 100 -1.23 -0.22 14.42
C VAL A 100 -0.17 -0.53 15.49
N LYS A 101 0.69 0.43 15.80
CA LYS A 101 1.69 0.25 16.85
C LYS A 101 1.06 0.06 18.23
N GLU A 102 0.05 0.86 18.57
CA GLU A 102 -0.67 0.74 19.85
C GLU A 102 -1.41 -0.60 19.99
N GLU A 103 -2.02 -1.08 18.90
CA GLU A 103 -2.66 -2.39 18.81
C GLU A 103 -1.63 -3.52 18.99
N GLU A 104 -0.49 -3.47 18.29
CA GLU A 104 0.60 -4.43 18.46
C GLU A 104 1.18 -4.44 19.88
N GLU A 105 1.26 -3.27 20.53
CA GLU A 105 1.67 -3.17 21.93
C GLU A 105 0.60 -3.72 22.89
N GLY A 106 -0.68 -3.48 22.61
CA GLY A 106 -1.81 -4.03 23.36
C GLY A 106 -1.83 -5.55 23.31
N ASP A 107 -1.74 -6.12 22.11
CA ASP A 107 -1.62 -7.56 21.87
C ASP A 107 -0.42 -8.16 22.62
N ARG A 108 0.72 -7.47 22.59
CA ARG A 108 1.92 -7.91 23.32
C ARG A 108 1.67 -7.94 24.83
N ARG A 109 1.10 -6.87 25.40
CA ARG A 109 0.78 -6.81 26.84
C ARG A 109 -0.24 -7.87 27.23
N GLU A 110 -1.25 -8.12 26.41
CA GLU A 110 -2.24 -9.15 26.68
C GLU A 110 -1.61 -10.54 26.69
N ARG A 111 -0.75 -10.85 25.71
CA ARG A 111 0.01 -12.12 25.67
C ARG A 111 0.88 -12.29 26.91
N GLU A 112 1.57 -11.24 27.33
CA GLU A 112 2.39 -11.23 28.56
C GLU A 112 1.51 -11.49 29.80
N GLN A 113 0.36 -10.83 29.92
CA GLN A 113 -0.57 -11.03 31.03
C GLN A 113 -1.16 -12.43 31.06
N ILE A 114 -1.51 -13.00 29.90
CA ILE A 114 -1.98 -14.39 29.79
C ILE A 114 -0.87 -15.35 30.23
N ALA A 115 0.37 -15.12 29.80
CA ALA A 115 1.51 -15.94 30.21
C ALA A 115 1.74 -15.85 31.74
N LEU A 116 1.69 -14.65 32.31
CA LEU A 116 1.82 -14.44 33.77
C LEU A 116 0.69 -15.10 34.55
N LYS A 117 -0.57 -14.97 34.11
CA LYS A 117 -1.71 -15.65 34.73
C LYS A 117 -1.56 -17.17 34.68
N ARG A 118 -1.07 -17.72 33.56
CA ARG A 118 -0.80 -19.15 33.41
C ARG A 118 0.28 -19.64 34.38
N ILE A 119 1.37 -18.88 34.52
CA ILE A 119 2.45 -19.19 35.48
C ILE A 119 1.92 -19.12 36.92
N LEU A 120 1.16 -18.08 37.26
CA LEU A 120 0.60 -17.91 38.60
C LEU A 120 -0.34 -19.06 38.96
N LYS A 121 -1.25 -19.42 38.04
CA LYS A 121 -2.17 -20.55 38.22
C LYS A 121 -1.42 -21.87 38.46
N SER A 122 -0.38 -22.15 37.66
CA SER A 122 0.43 -23.36 37.85
C SER A 122 1.17 -23.34 39.20
N ARG A 123 1.61 -22.17 39.67
CA ARG A 123 2.25 -22.02 40.98
C ARG A 123 1.29 -22.21 42.15
N THR A 124 0.05 -21.73 42.04
CA THR A 124 -0.97 -21.90 43.09
C THR A 124 -1.45 -23.35 43.16
N GLU A 125 -1.64 -24.01 42.02
CA GLU A 125 -1.97 -25.45 41.96
C GLU A 125 -0.84 -26.31 42.56
N SER A 126 0.42 -25.93 42.32
CA SER A 126 1.58 -26.61 42.92
C SER A 126 1.74 -26.38 44.43
N LEU A 127 1.12 -25.33 45.00
CA LEU A 127 1.19 -25.00 46.43
C LEU A 127 0.04 -25.60 47.25
N GLY A 128 -0.90 -26.32 46.62
CA GLY A 128 -1.94 -27.08 47.32
C GLY A 128 -2.92 -26.23 48.14
N LEU A 129 -3.07 -24.95 47.82
CA LEU A 129 -4.12 -24.10 48.41
C LEU A 129 -5.41 -24.28 47.59
N GLU A 130 -6.04 -25.45 47.70
CA GLU A 130 -7.48 -25.56 47.42
C GLU A 130 -8.20 -24.74 48.49
N GLY A 131 -8.93 -23.71 48.05
CA GLY A 131 -9.89 -23.02 48.91
C GLY A 131 -11.06 -23.96 49.16
N ASP A 132 -11.10 -24.55 50.34
CA ASP A 132 -12.33 -24.94 51.00
C ASP A 132 -13.12 -23.65 51.28
N ASP A 133 -14.22 -23.44 50.56
CA ASP A 133 -15.31 -22.54 50.99
C ASP A 133 -16.64 -23.22 50.63
N ASP A 134 -17.32 -23.65 51.70
CA ASP A 134 -18.71 -24.12 51.82
C ASP A 134 -19.69 -22.92 51.76
#